data_AF-A0A4U9VCC7-F1
#
_entry.id   AF-A0A4U9VCC7-F1
#
_cell.length_a   1.000
_cell.length_b   1.000
_cell.length_c   1.000
_cell.angle_alpha   90.00
_cell.angle_beta   90.00
_cell.angle_gamma   90.00
#
_symmetry.space_group_name_H-M   'P 1'
#
loop_
_entity.id
_entity.type
_entity.pdbx_description
1 polymer ?
#
loop_
_entity_poly.entity_id
_entity_poly.type
_entity_poly.pdbx_seq_one_letter_code
_entity_poly.pdbx_strand_id
1 'polypeptide(L)'
;MIYDVHKVDYDPIKEIEAFWNQYALDAVSANILQLLSTYLDTGAGKNRLLKDEEMQEFAIALYRVLIAYCITYHHNIDLRKMQLTAEAKEHIEKEIEVSKKVAEFFGRLSK
;
A
#
# COMPACT_ATOMS: atom_id res chain seq x y z
N MET A 1 -15.25 -1.32 -3.44
CA MET A 1 -15.64 -2.75 -3.51
C MET A 1 -15.30 -3.29 -4.87
N ILE A 2 -15.06 -4.60 -5.02
CA ILE A 2 -14.65 -5.18 -6.32
C ILE A 2 -15.60 -4.86 -7.47
N TYR A 3 -16.89 -4.67 -7.19
CA TYR A 3 -17.89 -4.32 -8.19
C TYR A 3 -17.81 -2.86 -8.67
N ASP A 4 -17.15 -1.97 -7.92
CA ASP A 4 -17.01 -0.56 -8.29
C ASP A 4 -16.18 -0.39 -9.57
N VAL A 5 -15.42 -1.42 -9.95
CA VAL A 5 -14.61 -1.41 -11.17
C VAL A 5 -15.41 -1.49 -12.46
N HIS A 6 -16.69 -1.82 -12.35
CA HIS A 6 -17.63 -1.81 -13.47
C HIS A 6 -18.37 -0.48 -13.61
N LYS A 7 -18.12 0.48 -12.72
CA LYS A 7 -18.69 1.82 -12.86
C LYS A 7 -18.08 2.52 -14.07
N VAL A 8 -18.92 3.29 -14.77
CA VAL A 8 -18.55 3.98 -16.02
C VAL A 8 -17.41 4.99 -15.80
N ASP A 9 -17.32 5.54 -14.59
CA ASP A 9 -16.34 6.54 -14.17
C ASP A 9 -15.16 5.95 -13.39
N TYR A 10 -15.04 4.62 -13.32
CA TYR A 10 -13.93 3.98 -12.63
C TYR A 10 -12.62 4.17 -13.38
N ASP A 11 -11.67 4.86 -12.76
CA ASP A 11 -10.30 5.01 -13.25
C ASP A 11 -9.32 4.30 -12.30
N PRO A 12 -8.75 3.14 -12.70
CA PRO A 12 -7.81 2.42 -11.86
C PRO A 12 -6.53 3.22 -11.58
N ILE A 13 -6.11 4.13 -12.46
CA ILE A 13 -4.96 5.00 -12.20
C ILE A 13 -5.27 5.95 -11.07
N LYS A 14 -6.47 6.55 -11.05
CA LYS A 14 -6.88 7.46 -9.97
C LYS A 14 -6.99 6.78 -8.61
N GLU A 15 -7.44 5.54 -8.57
CA GLU A 15 -7.45 4.74 -7.33
C GLU A 15 -6.03 4.47 -6.82
N ILE A 16 -5.10 4.15 -7.72
CA ILE A 16 -3.69 3.94 -7.35
C ILE A 16 -3.07 5.27 -6.87
N GLU A 17 -3.36 6.39 -7.53
CA GLU A 17 -2.90 7.72 -7.12
C GLU A 17 -3.42 8.10 -5.74
N ALA A 18 -4.73 7.95 -5.52
CA ALA A 18 -5.35 8.27 -4.25
C ALA A 18 -4.71 7.47 -3.10
N PHE A 19 -4.47 6.17 -3.31
CA PHE A 19 -3.85 5.31 -2.30
C PHE A 19 -2.44 5.79 -1.92
N TRP A 20 -1.55 6.01 -2.88
CA TRP A 20 -0.16 6.39 -2.60
C TRP A 20 0.01 7.84 -2.17
N ASN A 21 -0.94 8.71 -2.52
CA ASN A 21 -0.99 10.06 -1.97
C ASN A 21 -1.49 10.07 -0.51
N GLN A 22 -2.23 9.06 -0.09
CA GLN A 22 -2.78 8.95 1.27
C GLN A 22 -1.87 8.17 2.22
N TYR A 23 -1.25 7.09 1.76
CA TYR A 23 -0.47 6.18 2.60
C TYR A 23 1.00 6.13 2.18
N ALA A 24 1.87 6.57 3.09
CA ALA A 24 3.31 6.39 2.96
C ALA A 24 3.68 4.89 3.08
N LEU A 25 4.74 4.46 2.40
CA LEU A 25 5.10 3.04 2.28
C LEU A 25 5.47 2.38 3.63
N ASP A 26 6.09 3.13 4.53
CA ASP A 26 6.39 2.73 5.90
C ASP A 26 5.10 2.53 6.73
N ALA A 27 4.14 3.44 6.59
CA ALA A 27 2.82 3.33 7.21
C ALA A 27 2.05 2.12 6.67
N VAL A 28 2.08 1.87 5.35
CA VAL A 28 1.49 0.65 4.74
C VAL A 28 2.11 -0.60 5.37
N SER A 29 3.44 -0.64 5.50
CA SER A 29 4.16 -1.79 6.08
C SER A 29 3.76 -2.01 7.54
N ALA A 30 3.73 -0.95 8.35
CA ALA A 30 3.31 -1.02 9.75
C ALA A 30 1.86 -1.49 9.91
N ASN A 31 0.94 -0.96 9.08
CA ASN A 31 -0.48 -1.32 9.13
C ASN A 31 -0.72 -2.77 8.70
N ILE A 32 0.02 -3.28 7.70
CA ILE A 32 -0.04 -4.70 7.30
C ILE A 32 0.43 -5.59 8.46
N LEU A 33 1.55 -5.24 9.12
CA LEU A 33 2.04 -5.99 10.28
C LEU A 33 1.02 -6.00 11.42
N GLN A 34 0.34 -4.87 11.66
CA GLN A 34 -0.73 -4.79 12.65
C GLN A 34 -1.96 -5.64 12.27
N LEU A 35 -2.35 -5.67 10.99
CA LEU A 35 -3.43 -6.56 10.52
C LEU A 35 -3.07 -8.02 10.78
N LEU A 36 -1.85 -8.43 10.44
CA LEU A 36 -1.36 -9.78 10.63
C LEU A 36 -1.27 -10.14 12.13
N SER A 37 -0.77 -9.23 12.95
CA SER A 37 -0.70 -9.47 14.40
C SER A 37 -2.09 -9.59 15.01
N THR A 38 -3.06 -8.79 14.57
CA THR A 38 -4.45 -8.87 15.05
C THR A 38 -5.11 -10.20 14.69
N TYR A 39 -4.79 -10.76 13.51
CA TYR A 39 -5.28 -12.08 13.10
C TYR A 39 -4.65 -13.22 13.91
N LEU A 40 -3.34 -13.11 14.21
CA LEU A 40 -2.59 -14.15 14.94
C LEU A 40 -2.81 -14.09 16.46
N ASP A 41 -3.10 -12.91 17.01
CA ASP A 41 -3.23 -12.67 18.44
C ASP A 41 -4.71 -12.60 18.83
N THR A 42 -5.38 -13.75 18.93
CA THR A 42 -6.83 -13.89 19.21
C THR A 42 -7.25 -13.53 20.64
N GLY A 43 -6.53 -12.66 21.36
CA GLY A 43 -6.89 -12.42 22.77
C GLY A 43 -6.17 -11.33 23.56
N ALA A 44 -5.07 -10.75 23.10
CA ALA A 44 -4.37 -9.75 23.91
C ALA A 44 -4.57 -8.34 23.33
N GLY A 45 -5.42 -7.55 23.99
CA GLY A 45 -5.52 -6.11 23.77
C GLY A 45 -4.18 -5.43 23.99
N LYS A 46 -3.40 -5.30 22.92
CA LYS A 46 -2.10 -4.62 22.90
C LYS A 46 -2.23 -3.39 22.02
N ASN A 47 -1.65 -2.29 22.49
CA ASN A 47 -1.54 -0.97 21.85
C ASN A 47 -1.64 -1.04 20.32
N ARG A 48 -2.87 -0.91 19.80
CA ARG A 48 -3.15 -0.85 18.38
C ARG A 48 -2.70 0.53 17.89
N LEU A 49 -1.89 0.61 16.82
CA LEU A 49 -1.49 1.90 16.27
C LEU A 49 -2.69 2.63 15.65
N LEU A 50 -3.60 1.85 15.06
CA LEU A 50 -4.88 2.29 14.53
C LEU A 50 -6.07 1.70 15.30
N LYS A 51 -7.16 2.47 15.41
CA LYS A 51 -8.46 1.98 15.88
C LYS A 51 -9.05 0.96 14.90
N ASP A 52 -10.04 0.18 15.34
CA ASP A 52 -10.63 -0.88 14.51
C ASP A 52 -11.27 -0.34 13.22
N GLU A 53 -11.90 0.84 13.30
CA GLU A 53 -12.46 1.53 12.14
C GLU A 53 -11.36 1.97 11.15
N GLU A 54 -10.29 2.60 11.63
CA GLU A 54 -9.15 3.02 10.80
C GLU A 54 -8.44 1.82 10.15
N MET A 55 -8.36 0.69 10.85
CA MET A 55 -7.82 -0.57 10.31
C MET A 55 -8.71 -1.16 9.22
N GLN A 56 -10.04 -1.10 9.40
CA GLN A 56 -10.99 -1.53 8.36
C GLN A 56 -10.90 -0.63 7.13
N GLU A 57 -10.84 0.70 7.31
CA GLU A 57 -10.64 1.65 6.22
C GLU A 57 -9.36 1.38 5.44
N PHE A 58 -8.24 1.18 6.16
CA PHE A 58 -6.97 0.79 5.55
C PHE A 58 -7.07 -0.52 4.77
N ALA A 59 -7.69 -1.57 5.34
CA ALA A 59 -7.84 -2.86 4.66
C ALA A 59 -8.69 -2.74 3.38
N ILE A 60 -9.75 -1.92 3.42
CA ILE A 60 -10.58 -1.63 2.24
C ILE A 60 -9.78 -0.87 1.19
N ALA A 61 -9.02 0.15 1.58
CA ALA A 61 -8.17 0.92 0.67
C ALA A 61 -7.10 0.03 0.02
N LEU A 62 -6.44 -0.83 0.82
CA LEU A 62 -5.47 -1.80 0.34
C LEU A 62 -6.08 -2.79 -0.66
N TYR A 63 -7.28 -3.31 -0.38
CA TYR A 63 -7.97 -4.21 -1.30
C TYR A 63 -8.33 -3.51 -2.63
N ARG A 64 -8.81 -2.27 -2.57
CA ARG A 64 -9.13 -1.47 -3.77
C ARG A 64 -7.91 -1.23 -4.64
N VAL A 65 -6.78 -0.84 -4.05
CA VAL A 65 -5.56 -0.57 -4.84
C VAL A 65 -5.00 -1.85 -5.46
N LEU A 66 -5.09 -3.01 -4.78
CA LEU A 66 -4.70 -4.31 -5.36
C LEU A 66 -5.56 -4.67 -6.59
N ILE A 67 -6.88 -4.44 -6.51
CA ILE A 67 -7.77 -4.62 -7.67
C ILE A 67 -7.39 -3.65 -8.80
N ALA A 68 -7.15 -2.38 -8.49
CA ALA A 68 -6.78 -1.38 -9.48
C ALA A 68 -5.47 -1.75 -10.22
N TYR A 69 -4.46 -2.25 -9.49
CA TYR A 69 -3.25 -2.79 -10.09
C TYR A 69 -3.51 -4.00 -10.99
N CYS A 70 -4.36 -4.93 -10.55
CA CYS A 70 -4.75 -6.09 -11.34
C CYS A 70 -5.43 -5.69 -12.66
N ILE A 71 -6.33 -4.72 -12.62
CA ILE A 71 -7.03 -4.19 -13.80
C ILE A 71 -6.07 -3.48 -14.75
N THR A 72 -5.21 -2.61 -14.20
CA THR A 72 -4.18 -1.90 -14.96
C THR A 72 -3.29 -2.88 -15.71
N TYR A 73 -2.83 -3.93 -15.03
CA TYR A 73 -2.05 -5.00 -15.63
C TYR A 73 -2.86 -5.75 -16.71
N HIS A 74 -4.08 -6.18 -16.40
CA HIS A 74 -4.92 -6.96 -17.31
C HIS A 74 -5.27 -6.21 -18.59
N HIS A 75 -5.50 -4.90 -18.50
CA HIS A 75 -5.86 -4.04 -19.63
C HIS A 75 -4.65 -3.33 -20.28
N ASN A 76 -3.42 -3.64 -19.85
CA ASN A 76 -2.19 -2.99 -20.33
C ASN A 76 -2.24 -1.45 -20.26
N ILE A 77 -2.83 -0.92 -19.19
CA ILE A 77 -2.90 0.53 -18.96
C ILE A 77 -1.51 1.03 -18.57
N ASP A 78 -1.07 2.12 -19.21
CA ASP A 78 0.25 2.69 -18.95
C ASP A 78 0.31 3.43 -17.61
N LEU A 79 0.93 2.80 -16.61
CA LEU A 79 1.19 3.37 -15.29
C LEU A 79 2.09 4.60 -15.31
N ARG A 80 2.86 4.85 -16.38
CA ARG A 80 3.72 6.05 -16.47
C ARG A 80 2.92 7.34 -16.54
N LYS A 81 1.61 7.25 -16.81
CA LYS A 81 0.70 8.40 -16.82
C LYS A 81 0.29 8.86 -15.42
N MET A 82 0.61 8.07 -14.40
CA MET A 82 0.28 8.33 -13.01
C MET A 82 0.91 9.64 -12.50
N GLN A 83 0.11 10.42 -11.80
CA GLN A 83 0.47 11.70 -11.20
C GLN A 83 0.40 11.61 -9.68
N LEU A 84 1.51 11.20 -9.07
CA LEU A 84 1.71 11.29 -7.62
C LEU A 84 2.04 12.73 -7.21
N THR A 85 1.66 13.10 -5.98
CA THR A 85 2.12 14.35 -5.35
C THR A 85 3.64 14.34 -5.18
N ALA A 86 4.24 15.53 -5.03
CA ALA A 86 5.68 15.65 -4.84
C ALA A 86 6.12 14.94 -3.54
N GLU A 87 5.33 15.11 -2.49
CA GLU A 87 5.53 14.48 -1.19
C GLU A 87 5.49 12.95 -1.32
N ALA A 88 4.47 12.39 -1.99
CA ALA A 88 4.36 10.94 -2.17
C ALA A 88 5.56 10.37 -2.93
N LYS A 89 6.03 11.05 -3.98
CA LYS A 89 7.23 10.65 -4.74
C LYS A 89 8.47 10.63 -3.86
N GLU A 90 8.72 11.70 -3.11
CA GLU A 90 9.89 11.79 -2.21
C GLU A 90 9.88 10.68 -1.16
N HIS A 91 8.73 10.45 -0.53
CA HIS A 91 8.59 9.39 0.48
C HIS A 91 8.84 7.99 -0.10
N ILE A 92 8.29 7.69 -1.28
CA ILE A 92 8.50 6.40 -1.95
C ILE A 92 9.97 6.21 -2.33
N GLU A 93 10.60 7.22 -2.93
CA GLU A 93 12.01 7.15 -3.34
C GLU A 93 12.94 6.91 -2.14
N LYS A 94 12.71 7.64 -1.05
CA LYS A 94 13.47 7.48 0.19
C LYS A 94 13.35 6.07 0.76
N GLU A 95 12.14 5.53 0.82
CA GLU A 95 11.92 4.18 1.38
C GLU A 95 12.55 3.09 0.51
N ILE A 96 12.46 3.21 -0.82
CA ILE A 96 13.14 2.31 -1.76
C ILE A 96 14.66 2.38 -1.56
N GLU A 97 15.22 3.58 -1.39
CA GLU A 97 16.66 3.76 -1.14
C GLU A 97 17.10 3.09 0.16
N VAL A 98 16.33 3.27 1.25
CA VAL A 98 16.62 2.65 2.55
C VAL A 98 16.55 1.13 2.45
N SER A 99 15.47 0.59 1.88
CA SER A 99 15.29 -0.86 1.68
C SER A 99 16.44 -1.46 0.86
N LYS A 100 16.89 -0.78 -0.20
CA LYS A 100 18.05 -1.19 -0.99
C LYS A 100 19.34 -1.24 -0.15
N LYS A 101 19.62 -0.20 0.64
CA LYS A 101 20.81 -0.18 1.52
C LYS A 101 20.81 -1.32 2.53
N VAL A 102 19.64 -1.64 3.10
CA VAL A 102 19.47 -2.77 4.02
C VAL A 102 19.77 -4.09 3.31
N ALA A 103 19.19 -4.31 2.12
CA ALA A 103 19.44 -5.51 1.32
C ALA A 103 20.92 -5.68 0.95
N GLU A 104 21.59 -4.59 0.54
CA GLU A 104 23.03 -4.60 0.24
C GLU A 104 23.89 -4.92 1.47
N PHE A 105 23.54 -4.39 2.64
CA PHE A 105 24.25 -4.67 3.88
C PHE A 105 24.20 -6.16 4.24
N PHE A 106 23.00 -6.75 4.30
CA PHE A 106 22.85 -8.17 4.64
C PHE A 106 23.39 -9.10 3.54
N GLY A 107 23.33 -8.67 2.27
CA GLY A 107 23.95 -9.38 1.17
C GLY A 107 25.47 -9.46 1.25
N ARG A 108 26.13 -8.47 1.88
CA ARG A 108 27.59 -8.51 2.16
C ARG A 108 27.95 -9.47 3.29
N LEU A 109 27.08 -9.62 4.29
CA LEU A 109 27.31 -10.51 5.44
C LEU A 109 27.04 -11.98 5.14
N SER A 110 26.33 -12.26 4.05
CA SER A 110 25.96 -13.61 3.60
C SER A 110 26.95 -14.21 2.59
N LYS A 111 28.07 -13.52 2.33
CA LYS A 111 29.21 -13.98 1.53
C LYS A 111 30.41 -14.24 2.42
#